data_AF-A0A1I6BKG8-F1
#
_entry.id   AF-A0A1I6BKG8-F1
#
_cell.length_a   1.000
_cell.length_b   1.000
_cell.length_c   1.000
_cell.angle_alpha   90.00
_cell.angle_beta   90.00
_cell.angle_gamma   90.00
#
_symmetry.space_group_name_H-M   'P 1'
#
loop_
_entity.id
_entity.type
_entity.pdbx_description
1 polymer ?
#
loop_
_entity_poly.entity_id
_entity_poly.type
_entity_poly.pdbx_seq_one_letter_code
_entity_poly.pdbx_strand_id
1 'polypeptide(L)'
;MSFLKQLLTPFVEFENDSKQGPAKPNPPAAAPQPAPATPSFLPPPAPAVPENVQHPLVNGPAAPVTIPDHVPTYSAGGTITEPLPEHEQYFERLIDEANARDPLFQGTDYKEFVDSKLDIDDIQDEALKYQTAYNVLKSTGLTKEKLLSTGQEYLNLIGRDLNAFQSAHTQQYQKEVRPKEELIQQKAQELQTLTQRLTTLKAEINQISQEITLTKDKMNTTKNSFLLAGENKQREIQTELHKITQHF
;
A
#
# COMPACT_ATOMS: atom_id res chain seq x y z
N MET A 1 -6.46 2.95 -10.18
CA MET A 1 -6.04 1.85 -11.07
C MET A 1 -4.52 1.77 -11.05
N SER A 2 -4.00 0.59 -10.77
CA SER A 2 -2.74 0.28 -10.08
C SER A 2 -1.43 0.62 -10.82
N PHE A 3 -0.56 1.43 -10.19
CA PHE A 3 0.85 1.65 -10.59
C PHE A 3 1.65 0.32 -10.55
N LEU A 4 1.23 -0.62 -9.71
CA LEU A 4 1.79 -1.99 -9.62
C LEU A 4 1.51 -2.84 -10.88
N LYS A 5 0.44 -2.57 -11.64
CA LYS A 5 0.20 -3.27 -12.91
C LYS A 5 1.16 -2.83 -14.01
N GLN A 6 1.74 -1.64 -13.91
CA GLN A 6 2.63 -1.08 -14.94
C GLN A 6 4.09 -1.53 -14.77
N LEU A 7 4.47 -1.99 -13.58
CA LEU A 7 5.81 -2.51 -13.27
C LEU A 7 6.00 -4.00 -13.63
N LEU A 8 4.90 -4.75 -13.81
CA LEU A 8 4.94 -6.20 -14.04
C LEU A 8 4.88 -6.59 -15.53
N THR A 9 4.74 -5.62 -16.44
CA THR A 9 4.49 -5.87 -17.88
C THR A 9 5.67 -5.83 -18.86
N PRO A 10 6.97 -5.86 -18.48
CA PRO A 10 8.02 -6.11 -19.50
C PRO A 10 8.74 -7.46 -19.37
N PHE A 11 8.35 -8.36 -18.47
CA PHE A 11 9.11 -9.62 -18.26
C PHE A 11 8.72 -10.80 -19.17
N VAL A 12 7.82 -10.61 -20.14
CA VAL A 12 7.52 -11.64 -21.14
C VAL A 12 7.42 -10.98 -22.51
N GLU A 13 8.54 -10.94 -23.24
CA GLU A 13 8.61 -11.10 -24.71
C GLU A 13 10.09 -11.02 -25.15
N PHE A 14 10.67 -12.20 -25.39
CA PHE A 14 11.86 -12.34 -26.22
C PHE A 14 11.38 -12.82 -27.59
N GLU A 15 11.39 -11.94 -28.61
CA GLU A 15 11.58 -12.36 -30.00
C GLU A 15 12.11 -11.22 -30.87
N ASN A 16 12.96 -11.61 -31.83
CA ASN A 16 13.74 -10.83 -32.81
C ASN A 16 12.85 -9.89 -33.68
N ASP A 17 13.31 -8.79 -34.30
CA ASP A 17 14.38 -8.73 -35.32
C ASP A 17 14.62 -7.25 -35.76
N SER A 18 15.88 -6.94 -36.08
CA SER A 18 16.44 -6.00 -37.08
C SER A 18 15.81 -4.64 -37.51
N LYS A 19 16.67 -3.61 -37.41
CA LYS A 19 17.18 -2.66 -38.46
C LYS A 19 16.77 -1.16 -38.45
N GLN A 20 17.84 -0.34 -38.62
CA GLN A 20 17.98 1.09 -39.01
C GLN A 20 17.67 2.11 -37.91
N GLY A 21 18.42 3.19 -37.65
CA GLY A 21 19.55 3.90 -38.27
C GLY A 21 19.64 5.29 -37.57
N PRO A 22 20.74 6.06 -37.64
CA PRO A 22 21.23 6.88 -36.52
C PRO A 22 20.77 8.35 -36.53
N ALA A 23 20.71 8.98 -35.35
CA ALA A 23 20.64 10.45 -35.20
C ALA A 23 21.63 10.96 -34.13
N LYS A 24 22.30 12.07 -34.48
CA LYS A 24 23.44 12.72 -33.83
C LYS A 24 23.08 13.50 -32.54
N PRO A 25 24.06 13.79 -31.67
CA PRO A 25 23.90 14.55 -30.43
C PRO A 25 24.13 16.06 -30.64
N ASN A 26 23.53 16.91 -29.80
CA ASN A 26 23.92 18.31 -29.61
C ASN A 26 23.36 18.89 -28.27
N PRO A 27 23.81 20.07 -27.79
CA PRO A 27 24.57 20.23 -26.53
C PRO A 27 23.77 20.90 -25.38
N PRO A 28 24.39 21.15 -24.20
CA PRO A 28 23.71 21.54 -22.97
C PRO A 28 23.45 23.06 -22.88
N ALA A 29 22.35 23.45 -22.24
CA ALA A 29 22.13 24.84 -21.86
C ALA A 29 21.34 24.99 -20.55
N ALA A 30 21.84 25.95 -19.77
CA ALA A 30 21.18 26.76 -18.75
C ALA A 30 20.99 26.19 -17.33
N ALA A 31 21.73 26.82 -16.41
CA ALA A 31 21.57 26.77 -14.97
C ALA A 31 20.20 27.30 -14.50
N PRO A 32 19.63 26.77 -13.41
CA PRO A 32 18.50 27.39 -12.73
C PRO A 32 18.99 28.52 -11.79
N GLN A 33 18.39 29.70 -11.92
CA GLN A 33 18.46 30.78 -10.94
C GLN A 33 17.67 30.40 -9.66
N PRO A 34 18.05 30.94 -8.48
CA PRO A 34 17.39 30.63 -7.20
C PRO A 34 16.08 31.38 -7.04
N ALA A 35 15.03 30.68 -6.60
CA ALA A 35 13.76 31.27 -6.19
C ALA A 35 13.81 31.80 -4.74
N PRO A 36 12.99 32.81 -4.38
CA PRO A 36 13.04 33.48 -3.08
C PRO A 36 12.46 32.64 -1.94
N ALA A 37 13.00 32.86 -0.73
CA ALA A 37 12.56 32.24 0.51
C ALA A 37 11.11 32.58 0.87
N THR A 38 10.30 31.56 1.12
CA THR A 38 9.01 31.67 1.82
C THR A 38 9.18 31.37 3.31
N PRO A 39 8.47 32.10 4.19
CA PRO A 39 8.60 31.98 5.64
C PRO A 39 7.94 30.71 6.18
N SER A 40 8.66 30.02 7.05
CA SER A 40 8.19 28.86 7.81
C SER A 40 7.11 29.26 8.82
N PHE A 41 5.89 28.76 8.63
CA PHE A 41 4.90 28.65 9.70
C PHE A 41 4.91 27.21 10.19
N LEU A 42 5.50 26.98 11.37
CA LEU A 42 5.35 25.72 12.10
C LEU A 42 3.94 25.71 12.73
N PRO A 43 3.10 24.69 12.48
CA PRO A 43 1.92 24.48 13.30
C PRO A 43 2.33 24.01 14.71
N PRO A 44 1.54 24.34 15.75
CA PRO A 44 1.83 23.96 17.13
C PRO A 44 1.82 22.44 17.30
N PRO A 45 2.57 21.90 18.29
CA PRO A 45 2.68 20.47 18.51
C PRO A 45 1.32 19.89 18.90
N ALA A 46 0.90 18.85 18.18
CA ALA A 46 -0.26 18.06 18.56
C ALA A 46 -0.03 17.43 19.95
N PRO A 47 -1.08 17.36 20.80
CA PRO A 47 -0.97 16.72 22.12
C PRO A 47 -0.55 15.25 21.97
N ALA A 48 0.34 14.81 22.85
CA ALA A 48 0.85 13.45 22.88
C ALA A 48 -0.30 12.44 22.99
N VAL A 49 -0.44 11.60 21.97
CA VAL A 49 -1.39 10.48 21.97
C VAL A 49 -0.85 9.43 22.95
N PRO A 50 -1.63 9.01 23.97
CA PRO A 50 -1.17 7.98 24.89
C PRO A 50 -0.88 6.68 24.14
N GLU A 51 0.28 6.10 24.43
CA GLU A 51 0.97 5.03 23.68
C GLU A 51 0.28 3.65 23.77
N ASN A 52 -0.94 3.56 24.32
CA ASN A 52 -1.61 2.28 24.56
C ASN A 52 -3.13 2.41 24.61
N VAL A 53 -3.75 3.00 23.57
CA VAL A 53 -5.21 3.01 23.44
C VAL A 53 -5.64 1.67 22.84
N GLN A 54 -5.79 0.66 23.69
CA GLN A 54 -6.36 -0.62 23.30
C GLN A 54 -7.88 -0.46 23.14
N HIS A 55 -8.37 -0.63 21.92
CA HIS A 55 -9.81 -0.69 21.65
C HIS A 55 -10.24 -2.14 21.41
N PRO A 56 -11.33 -2.64 22.03
CA PRO A 56 -11.76 -4.04 21.91
C PRO A 56 -11.97 -4.51 20.47
N LEU A 57 -12.55 -3.66 19.63
CA LEU A 57 -12.79 -3.94 18.20
C LEU A 57 -11.53 -3.91 17.31
N VAL A 58 -10.39 -3.44 17.83
CA VAL A 58 -9.12 -3.36 17.06
C VAL A 58 -8.10 -4.38 17.58
N ASN A 59 -8.01 -4.56 18.90
CA ASN A 59 -6.95 -5.33 19.54
C ASN A 59 -7.46 -6.48 20.45
N GLY A 60 -8.77 -6.66 20.59
CA GLY A 60 -9.33 -7.72 21.42
C GLY A 60 -9.10 -9.12 20.83
N PRO A 61 -9.04 -10.19 21.64
CA PRO A 61 -9.15 -11.54 21.13
C PRO A 61 -10.48 -11.64 20.37
N ALA A 62 -10.46 -12.19 19.15
CA ALA A 62 -11.67 -12.42 18.38
C ALA A 62 -12.68 -13.13 19.26
N ALA A 63 -13.74 -12.41 19.68
CA ALA A 63 -14.85 -13.05 20.35
C ALA A 63 -15.36 -14.16 19.42
N PRO A 64 -15.74 -15.34 19.94
CA PRO A 64 -16.35 -16.37 19.11
C PRO A 64 -17.59 -15.74 18.49
N VAL A 65 -17.49 -15.43 17.20
CA VAL A 65 -18.59 -14.94 16.39
C VAL A 65 -19.59 -16.08 16.34
N THR A 66 -20.62 -16.05 17.19
CA THR A 66 -21.89 -16.67 16.84
C THR A 66 -22.35 -15.93 15.60
N ILE A 67 -22.05 -16.49 14.43
CA ILE A 67 -22.42 -15.96 13.12
C ILE A 67 -23.95 -15.83 13.14
N PRO A 68 -24.52 -14.60 13.21
CA PRO A 68 -25.88 -14.45 12.73
C PRO A 68 -25.82 -14.64 11.20
N ASP A 69 -26.82 -15.30 10.61
CA ASP A 69 -26.96 -15.61 9.18
C ASP A 69 -26.95 -14.39 8.21
N HIS A 70 -26.54 -13.20 8.67
CA HIS A 70 -26.54 -11.98 7.89
C HIS A 70 -25.17 -11.67 7.27
N VAL A 71 -25.07 -11.91 5.97
CA VAL A 71 -24.00 -11.36 5.14
C VAL A 71 -24.10 -9.83 5.08
N PRO A 72 -22.99 -9.07 5.17
CA PRO A 72 -23.02 -7.62 5.08
C PRO A 72 -23.62 -7.16 3.75
N THR A 73 -24.54 -6.20 3.79
CA THR A 73 -25.11 -5.60 2.59
C THR A 73 -24.15 -4.55 2.05
N TYR A 74 -23.58 -4.80 0.87
CA TYR A 74 -22.67 -3.89 0.19
C TYR A 74 -23.40 -3.10 -0.90
N SER A 75 -23.10 -1.80 -0.99
CA SER A 75 -23.44 -1.01 -2.17
C SER A 75 -22.60 -1.46 -3.37
N ALA A 76 -23.01 -1.07 -4.59
CA ALA A 76 -22.25 -1.32 -5.82
C ALA A 76 -20.81 -0.74 -5.79
N GLY A 77 -20.50 0.15 -4.83
CA GLY A 77 -19.16 0.70 -4.60
C GLY A 77 -18.33 -0.02 -3.54
N GLY A 78 -18.82 -1.12 -2.97
CA GLY A 78 -18.12 -1.86 -1.91
C GLY A 78 -18.15 -1.18 -0.54
N THR A 79 -18.94 -0.12 -0.37
CA THR A 79 -19.22 0.47 0.94
C THR A 79 -20.41 -0.23 1.59
N ILE A 80 -20.29 -0.52 2.88
CA ILE A 80 -21.42 -0.98 3.70
C ILE A 80 -22.49 0.12 3.73
N THR A 81 -23.75 -0.25 3.55
CA THR A 81 -24.88 0.70 3.62
C THR A 81 -25.45 0.83 5.02
N GLU A 82 -25.18 -0.14 5.88
CA GLU A 82 -25.61 -0.23 7.27
C GLU A 82 -24.43 -0.71 8.13
N PRO A 83 -24.39 -0.34 9.42
CA PRO A 83 -23.39 -0.87 10.33
C PRO A 83 -23.52 -2.39 10.47
N LEU A 84 -22.42 -3.04 10.84
CA LEU A 84 -22.45 -4.46 11.14
C LEU A 84 -23.17 -4.69 12.47
N PRO A 85 -24.01 -5.74 12.60
CA PRO A 85 -24.78 -6.01 13.82
C PRO A 85 -23.92 -6.08 15.09
N GLU A 86 -22.71 -6.62 15.00
CA GLU A 86 -21.77 -6.70 16.11
C GLU A 86 -21.31 -5.32 16.63
N HIS A 87 -21.27 -4.31 15.77
CA HIS A 87 -20.91 -2.94 16.14
C HIS A 87 -22.08 -2.22 16.80
N GLU A 88 -23.30 -2.45 16.33
CA GLU A 88 -24.51 -1.98 17.02
C GLU A 88 -24.61 -2.57 18.42
N GLN A 89 -24.47 -3.90 18.54
CA GLN A 89 -24.45 -4.60 19.83
C GLN A 89 -23.32 -4.13 20.76
N TYR A 90 -22.19 -3.70 20.21
CA TYR A 90 -21.11 -3.13 20.99
C TYR A 90 -21.54 -1.82 21.65
N PHE A 91 -22.17 -0.91 20.91
CA PHE A 91 -22.62 0.36 21.47
C PHE A 91 -23.79 0.20 22.45
N GLU A 92 -24.70 -0.74 22.21
CA GLU A 92 -25.74 -1.09 23.20
C GLU A 92 -25.10 -1.56 24.51
N ARG A 93 -24.11 -2.45 24.44
CA ARG A 93 -23.37 -2.91 25.63
C ARG A 93 -22.61 -1.77 26.31
N LEU A 94 -22.01 -0.87 25.53
CA LEU A 94 -21.30 0.29 26.07
C LEU A 94 -22.23 1.20 26.88
N ILE A 95 -23.44 1.43 26.37
CA ILE A 95 -24.49 2.21 27.03
C ILE A 95 -24.97 1.47 28.29
N ASP A 96 -25.29 0.18 28.21
CA ASP A 96 -25.73 -0.63 29.34
C ASP A 96 -24.68 -0.69 30.46
N GLU A 97 -23.39 -0.85 30.11
CA GLU A 97 -22.30 -0.85 31.07
C GLU A 97 -22.11 0.51 31.74
N ALA A 98 -22.30 1.60 31.00
CA ALA A 98 -22.27 2.95 31.57
C ALA A 98 -23.44 3.16 32.53
N ASN A 99 -24.65 2.77 32.14
CA ASN A 99 -25.85 2.86 32.96
C ASN A 99 -25.68 2.09 34.29
N ALA A 100 -25.13 0.88 34.23
CA ALA A 100 -24.89 0.04 35.41
C ALA A 100 -23.82 0.58 36.38
N ARG A 101 -22.91 1.46 35.93
CA ARG A 101 -21.73 1.86 36.71
C ARG A 101 -21.71 3.33 37.13
N ASP A 102 -22.18 4.22 36.28
CA ASP A 102 -22.10 5.66 36.55
C ASP A 102 -23.29 6.09 37.42
N PRO A 103 -23.05 6.71 38.59
CA PRO A 103 -24.11 7.29 39.41
C PRO A 103 -25.05 8.24 38.67
N LEU A 104 -24.57 8.90 37.60
CA LEU A 104 -25.37 9.81 36.79
C LEU A 104 -26.57 9.13 36.13
N PHE A 105 -26.42 7.87 35.71
CA PHE A 105 -27.46 7.10 35.03
C PHE A 105 -28.33 6.30 35.99
N GLN A 106 -28.14 6.42 37.32
CA GLN A 106 -28.94 5.66 38.27
C GLN A 106 -30.43 6.06 38.24
N GLY A 107 -31.30 5.05 38.18
CA GLY A 107 -32.75 5.21 38.04
C GLY A 107 -33.14 5.66 36.64
N THR A 108 -34.40 6.02 36.42
CA THR A 108 -34.90 6.32 35.07
C THR A 108 -34.14 7.47 34.41
N ASP A 109 -33.66 7.26 33.19
CA ASP A 109 -32.83 8.18 32.43
C ASP A 109 -33.27 8.28 30.95
N TYR A 110 -32.38 8.74 30.07
CA TYR A 110 -32.62 8.84 28.63
C TYR A 110 -32.87 7.50 27.93
N LYS A 111 -32.15 6.42 28.28
CA LYS A 111 -32.31 5.12 27.64
C LYS A 111 -33.71 4.58 27.91
N GLU A 112 -34.14 4.62 29.16
CA GLU A 112 -35.46 4.14 29.59
C GLU A 112 -36.59 4.96 28.95
N PHE A 113 -36.36 6.25 28.71
CA PHE A 113 -37.30 7.09 27.94
C PHE A 113 -37.41 6.67 26.48
N VAL A 114 -36.29 6.33 25.83
CA VAL A 114 -36.29 5.82 24.45
C VAL A 114 -36.96 4.45 24.38
N ASP A 115 -36.65 3.55 25.31
CA ASP A 115 -37.29 2.23 25.41
C ASP A 115 -38.81 2.36 25.61
N SER A 116 -39.23 3.21 26.56
CA SER A 116 -40.66 3.48 26.79
C SER A 116 -41.36 4.09 25.57
N LYS A 117 -40.65 4.84 24.72
CA LYS A 117 -41.18 5.40 23.47
C LYS A 117 -41.35 4.33 22.40
N LEU A 118 -40.45 3.34 22.36
CA LEU A 118 -40.54 2.19 21.45
C LEU A 118 -41.70 1.26 21.83
N ASP A 119 -41.97 1.08 23.13
CA ASP A 119 -43.09 0.27 23.63
C ASP A 119 -44.47 0.82 23.23
N ILE A 120 -44.57 2.11 22.90
CA ILE A 120 -45.83 2.80 22.52
C ILE A 120 -45.85 3.21 21.04
N ASP A 121 -45.27 2.38 20.17
CA ASP A 121 -45.09 2.74 18.76
C ASP A 121 -46.41 2.97 17.99
N ASP A 122 -47.51 2.39 18.47
CA ASP A 122 -48.86 2.55 17.93
C ASP A 122 -49.36 4.01 17.86
N ILE A 123 -48.82 4.90 18.71
CA ILE A 123 -49.18 6.33 18.69
C ILE A 123 -48.50 7.00 17.49
N GLN A 124 -49.26 7.37 16.47
CA GLN A 124 -48.68 8.00 15.27
C GLN A 124 -48.29 9.47 15.47
N ASP A 125 -48.94 10.18 16.40
CA ASP A 125 -48.61 11.57 16.71
C ASP A 125 -47.34 11.65 17.57
N GLU A 126 -46.28 12.26 17.03
CA GLU A 126 -44.98 12.33 17.68
C GLU A 126 -45.03 13.12 19.00
N ALA A 127 -45.72 14.27 19.03
CA ALA A 127 -45.79 15.10 20.23
C ALA A 127 -46.50 14.35 21.36
N LEU A 128 -47.59 13.65 21.04
CA LEU A 128 -48.32 12.80 21.97
C LEU A 128 -47.49 11.59 22.41
N LYS A 129 -46.74 10.95 21.50
CA LYS A 129 -45.84 9.82 21.82
C LYS A 129 -44.79 10.25 22.86
N TYR A 130 -44.09 11.35 22.62
CA TYR A 130 -43.08 11.88 23.55
C TYR A 130 -43.69 12.30 24.90
N GLN A 131 -44.83 12.98 24.90
CA GLN A 131 -45.52 13.35 26.15
C GLN A 131 -45.98 12.12 26.93
N THR A 132 -46.47 11.09 26.25
CA THR A 132 -46.95 9.86 26.88
C THR A 132 -45.79 9.10 27.53
N ALA A 133 -44.70 8.85 26.80
CA ALA A 133 -43.50 8.22 27.36
C ALA A 133 -42.94 9.00 28.57
N TYR A 134 -42.85 10.32 28.46
CA TYR A 134 -42.41 11.15 29.59
C TYR A 134 -43.37 11.07 30.78
N ASN A 135 -44.68 11.07 30.55
CA ASN A 135 -45.67 11.00 31.62
C ASN A 135 -45.69 9.67 32.37
N VAL A 136 -45.31 8.57 31.72
CA VAL A 136 -45.13 7.25 32.37
C VAL A 136 -43.96 7.33 33.34
N LEU A 137 -42.84 7.91 32.89
CA LEU A 137 -41.57 7.92 33.60
C LEU A 137 -41.37 9.09 34.57
N LYS A 138 -42.14 10.18 34.48
CA LYS A 138 -42.00 11.31 35.42
C LYS A 138 -42.24 10.89 36.88
N SER A 139 -43.07 9.86 37.09
CA SER A 139 -43.40 9.35 38.42
C SER A 139 -42.23 8.61 39.08
N THR A 140 -41.25 8.15 38.30
CA THR A 140 -40.05 7.45 38.78
C THR A 140 -38.87 8.41 39.02
N GLY A 141 -39.10 9.72 38.91
CA GLY A 141 -38.10 10.76 39.13
C GLY A 141 -37.39 11.25 37.88
N LEU A 142 -37.86 10.87 36.68
CA LEU A 142 -37.36 11.44 35.42
C LEU A 142 -37.77 12.91 35.30
N THR A 143 -36.80 13.80 35.18
CA THR A 143 -37.01 15.22 34.86
C THR A 143 -36.50 15.52 33.46
N LYS A 144 -36.97 16.62 32.86
CA LYS A 144 -36.49 17.08 31.56
C LYS A 144 -34.98 17.36 31.59
N GLU A 145 -34.48 17.92 32.68
CA GLU A 145 -33.06 18.21 32.88
C GLU A 145 -32.24 16.92 32.95
N LYS A 146 -32.75 15.88 33.66
CA LYS A 146 -32.11 14.56 33.71
C LYS A 146 -32.10 13.89 32.33
N LEU A 147 -33.19 13.99 31.59
CA LEU A 147 -33.29 13.44 30.23
C LEU A 147 -32.26 14.05 29.28
N LEU A 148 -32.12 15.38 29.30
CA LEU A 148 -31.16 16.08 28.44
C LEU A 148 -29.71 15.85 28.87
N SER A 149 -29.44 15.84 30.18
CA SER A 149 -28.07 15.61 30.68
C SER A 149 -27.59 14.18 30.44
N THR A 150 -28.40 13.17 30.73
CA THR A 150 -28.04 11.76 30.49
C THR A 150 -27.93 11.46 28.99
N GLY A 151 -28.83 12.00 28.15
CA GLY A 151 -28.71 11.90 26.69
C GLY A 151 -27.43 12.54 26.16
N GLN A 152 -27.04 13.72 26.68
CA GLN A 152 -25.78 14.36 26.31
C GLN A 152 -24.56 13.55 26.75
N GLU A 153 -24.60 12.92 27.93
CA GLU A 153 -23.49 12.07 28.37
C GLU A 153 -23.37 10.76 27.59
N TYR A 154 -24.47 10.16 27.13
CA TYR A 154 -24.40 9.05 26.17
C TYR A 154 -23.74 9.46 24.86
N LEU A 155 -24.07 10.65 24.33
CA LEU A 155 -23.37 11.21 23.15
C LEU A 155 -21.88 11.43 23.42
N ASN A 156 -21.52 11.95 24.59
CA ASN A 156 -20.12 12.16 24.97
C ASN A 156 -19.37 10.83 25.13
N LEU A 157 -20.02 9.81 25.68
CA LEU A 157 -19.47 8.46 25.81
C LEU A 157 -19.16 7.84 24.44
N ILE A 158 -20.15 7.82 23.55
CA ILE A 158 -20.00 7.32 22.18
C ILE A 158 -18.92 8.12 21.45
N GLY A 159 -18.93 9.45 21.59
CA GLY A 159 -17.91 10.32 20.99
C GLY A 159 -16.49 10.02 21.49
N ARG A 160 -16.30 9.72 22.78
CA ARG A 160 -14.99 9.32 23.32
C ARG A 160 -14.55 7.96 22.77
N ASP A 161 -15.46 7.00 22.72
CA ASP A 161 -15.20 5.65 22.22
C ASP A 161 -14.84 5.66 20.73
N LEU A 162 -15.59 6.39 19.89
CA LEU A 162 -15.28 6.59 18.47
C LEU A 162 -13.89 7.21 18.25
N ASN A 163 -13.52 8.21 19.06
CA ASN A 163 -12.18 8.82 18.98
C ASN A 163 -11.08 7.83 19.42
N ALA A 164 -11.35 7.00 20.43
CA ALA A 164 -10.44 5.95 20.87
C ALA A 164 -10.27 4.88 19.79
N PHE A 165 -11.35 4.45 19.15
CA PHE A 165 -11.33 3.53 18.01
C PHE A 165 -10.51 4.09 16.85
N GLN A 166 -10.76 5.36 16.46
CA GLN A 166 -10.03 6.00 15.36
C GLN A 166 -8.52 6.05 15.65
N SER A 167 -8.16 6.35 16.90
CA SER A 167 -6.76 6.38 17.34
C SER A 167 -6.13 4.98 17.31
N ALA A 168 -6.83 3.97 17.83
CA ALA A 168 -6.38 2.58 17.82
C ALA A 168 -6.22 2.05 16.39
N HIS A 169 -7.18 2.33 15.50
CA HIS A 169 -7.09 1.99 14.08
C HIS A 169 -5.87 2.63 13.42
N THR A 170 -5.63 3.93 13.65
CA THR A 170 -4.45 4.61 13.09
C THR A 170 -3.14 3.98 13.60
N GLN A 171 -3.05 3.64 14.88
CA GLN A 171 -1.88 2.96 15.44
C GLN A 171 -1.68 1.57 14.81
N GLN A 172 -2.75 0.80 14.69
CA GLN A 172 -2.71 -0.54 14.09
C GLN A 172 -2.33 -0.48 12.61
N TYR A 173 -2.85 0.49 11.86
CA TYR A 173 -2.45 0.75 10.47
C TYR A 173 -0.95 1.07 10.38
N GLN A 174 -0.45 1.97 11.23
CA GLN A 174 0.97 2.33 11.26
C GLN A 174 1.87 1.14 11.63
N LYS A 175 1.37 0.21 12.45
CA LYS A 175 2.13 -0.97 12.87
C LYS A 175 2.15 -2.07 11.82
N GLU A 176 1.03 -2.32 11.15
CA GLU A 176 0.87 -3.50 10.29
C GLU A 176 0.95 -3.21 8.80
N VAL A 177 0.51 -2.03 8.37
CA VAL A 177 0.42 -1.66 6.96
C VAL A 177 1.63 -0.86 6.52
N ARG A 178 1.96 0.21 7.24
CA ARG A 178 3.08 1.11 6.86
C ARG A 178 4.42 0.37 6.65
N PRO A 179 4.88 -0.56 7.51
CA PRO A 179 6.13 -1.26 7.28
C PRO A 179 6.11 -2.14 6.03
N LYS A 180 4.95 -2.68 5.66
CA LYS A 180 4.77 -3.45 4.43
C LYS A 180 4.80 -2.55 3.20
N GLU A 181 4.20 -1.37 3.27
CA GLU A 181 4.28 -0.36 2.21
C GLU A 181 5.73 0.11 1.99
N GLU A 182 6.47 0.36 3.06
CA GLU A 182 7.89 0.71 3.01
C GLU A 182 8.73 -0.45 2.42
N LEU A 183 8.46 -1.68 2.83
CA LEU A 183 9.13 -2.87 2.29
C LEU A 183 8.88 -3.02 0.78
N ILE A 184 7.67 -2.75 0.30
CA ILE A 184 7.35 -2.75 -1.14
C ILE A 184 8.21 -1.71 -1.87
N GLN A 185 8.33 -0.50 -1.33
CA GLN A 185 9.15 0.55 -1.95
C GLN A 185 10.63 0.15 -1.99
N GLN A 186 11.17 -0.40 -0.90
CA GLN A 186 12.55 -0.90 -0.85
C GLN A 186 12.79 -2.00 -1.88
N LYS A 187 11.86 -2.96 -2.00
CA LYS A 187 11.97 -4.05 -2.97
C LYS A 187 11.85 -3.56 -4.42
N ALA A 188 11.05 -2.53 -4.68
CA ALA A 188 10.97 -1.90 -6.00
C ALA A 188 12.29 -1.21 -6.38
N GLN A 189 12.94 -0.51 -5.44
CA GLN A 189 14.26 0.09 -5.67
C GLN A 189 15.33 -0.97 -5.92
N GLU A 190 15.35 -2.05 -5.12
CA GLU A 190 16.27 -3.18 -5.31
C GLU A 190 16.10 -3.81 -6.70
N LEU A 191 14.86 -4.01 -7.15
CA LEU A 191 14.54 -4.53 -8.48
C LEU A 191 15.06 -3.62 -9.59
N GLN A 192 14.94 -2.30 -9.43
CA GLN A 192 15.48 -1.33 -10.39
C GLN A 192 17.00 -1.43 -10.49
N THR A 193 17.72 -1.51 -9.36
CA THR A 193 19.17 -1.67 -9.34
C THR A 193 19.61 -2.99 -9.99
N LEU A 194 18.93 -4.09 -9.68
CA LEU A 194 19.23 -5.39 -10.31
C LEU A 194 18.99 -5.37 -11.82
N THR A 195 17.95 -4.68 -12.28
CA THR A 195 17.64 -4.53 -13.71
C THR A 195 18.72 -3.73 -14.45
N GLN A 196 19.23 -2.66 -13.84
CA GLN A 196 20.35 -1.90 -14.39
C GLN A 196 21.61 -2.79 -14.48
N ARG A 197 21.94 -3.51 -13.40
CA ARG A 197 23.09 -4.42 -13.38
C ARG A 197 22.98 -5.52 -14.44
N LEU A 198 21.78 -6.08 -14.63
CA LEU A 198 21.52 -7.08 -15.66
C LEU A 198 21.74 -6.52 -17.08
N THR A 199 21.36 -5.26 -17.31
CA THR A 199 21.61 -4.58 -18.58
C THR A 199 23.11 -4.37 -18.83
N THR A 200 23.85 -3.94 -17.81
CA THR A 200 25.31 -3.80 -17.89
C THR A 200 25.99 -5.14 -18.18
N LEU A 201 25.64 -6.20 -17.46
CA LEU A 201 26.21 -7.54 -17.68
C LEU A 201 25.90 -8.07 -19.08
N LYS A 202 24.69 -7.82 -19.62
CA LYS A 202 24.37 -8.17 -21.02
C LYS A 202 25.27 -7.45 -22.02
N ALA A 203 25.56 -6.17 -21.79
CA ALA A 203 26.47 -5.41 -22.66
C ALA A 203 27.90 -5.97 -22.58
N GLU A 204 28.39 -6.29 -21.39
CA GLU A 204 29.72 -6.89 -21.18
C GLU A 204 29.84 -8.26 -21.86
N ILE A 205 28.82 -9.13 -21.73
CA ILE A 205 28.79 -10.44 -22.41
C ILE A 205 28.89 -10.27 -23.93
N ASN A 206 28.15 -9.32 -24.49
CA ASN A 206 28.17 -9.05 -25.93
C ASN A 206 29.54 -8.54 -26.38
N GLN A 207 30.16 -7.64 -25.61
CA GLN A 207 31.50 -7.14 -25.91
C GLN A 207 32.53 -8.27 -25.89
N ILE A 208 32.57 -9.07 -24.82
CA ILE A 208 33.52 -10.19 -24.69
C ILE A 208 33.31 -11.20 -25.84
N SER A 209 32.07 -11.46 -26.24
CA SER A 209 31.76 -12.39 -27.35
C SER A 209 32.31 -11.88 -28.69
N GLN A 210 32.24 -10.56 -28.94
CA GLN A 210 32.85 -9.94 -30.12
C GLN A 210 34.37 -10.00 -30.07
N GLU A 211 34.99 -9.73 -28.91
CA GLU A 211 36.43 -9.82 -28.70
C GLU A 211 36.96 -11.25 -28.93
N ILE A 212 36.23 -12.27 -28.45
CA ILE A 212 36.56 -13.68 -28.70
C ILE A 212 36.57 -13.98 -30.20
N THR A 213 35.52 -13.53 -30.91
CA THR A 213 35.39 -13.76 -32.35
C THR A 213 36.54 -13.10 -33.12
N LEU A 214 36.80 -11.82 -32.86
CA LEU A 214 37.88 -11.08 -33.51
C LEU A 214 39.26 -11.67 -33.20
N THR A 215 39.49 -12.10 -31.96
CA THR A 215 40.74 -12.75 -31.56
C THR A 215 40.92 -14.07 -32.30
N LYS A 216 39.88 -14.90 -32.38
CA LYS A 216 39.89 -16.17 -33.10
C LYS A 216 40.19 -15.97 -34.58
N ASP A 217 39.55 -14.99 -35.22
CA ASP A 217 39.75 -14.69 -36.64
C ASP A 217 41.17 -14.20 -36.90
N LYS A 218 41.70 -13.34 -36.04
CA LYS A 218 43.09 -12.89 -36.11
C LYS A 218 44.07 -14.05 -35.97
N MET A 219 43.88 -14.93 -34.98
CA MET A 219 44.73 -16.11 -34.78
C MET A 219 44.72 -17.04 -35.99
N ASN A 220 43.53 -17.31 -36.54
CA ASN A 220 43.38 -18.15 -37.73
C ASN A 220 44.04 -17.51 -38.95
N THR A 221 43.87 -16.20 -39.15
CA THR A 221 44.49 -15.46 -40.25
C THR A 221 46.02 -15.50 -40.14
N THR A 222 46.58 -15.24 -38.95
CA THR A 222 48.02 -15.31 -38.70
C THR A 222 48.56 -16.73 -38.96
N LYS A 223 47.87 -17.76 -38.46
CA LYS A 223 48.24 -19.17 -38.71
C LYS A 223 48.26 -19.48 -40.21
N ASN A 224 47.18 -19.18 -40.92
CA ASN A 224 47.05 -19.50 -42.34
C ASN A 224 48.08 -18.74 -43.18
N SER A 225 48.31 -17.46 -42.88
CA SER A 225 49.33 -16.64 -43.54
C SER A 225 50.74 -17.19 -43.34
N PHE A 226 51.07 -17.61 -42.12
CA PHE A 226 52.37 -18.21 -41.79
C PHE A 226 52.59 -19.54 -42.55
N LEU A 227 51.60 -20.43 -42.54
CA LEU A 227 51.68 -21.70 -43.26
C LEU A 227 51.84 -21.49 -44.77
N LEU A 228 51.03 -20.62 -45.36
CA LEU A 228 51.10 -20.29 -46.78
C LEU A 228 52.47 -19.69 -47.18
N ALA A 229 53.03 -18.80 -46.35
CA ALA A 229 54.36 -18.25 -46.57
C ALA A 229 55.44 -19.34 -46.57
N GLY A 230 55.36 -20.28 -45.63
CA GLY A 230 56.25 -21.45 -45.57
C GLY A 230 56.14 -22.34 -46.80
N GLU A 231 54.92 -22.71 -47.20
CA GLU A 231 54.65 -23.51 -48.40
C GLU A 231 55.16 -22.84 -49.68
N ASN A 232 54.94 -21.52 -49.81
CA ASN A 232 55.45 -20.75 -50.94
C ASN A 232 56.98 -20.77 -50.99
N LYS A 233 57.67 -20.61 -49.86
CA LYS A 233 59.13 -20.64 -49.81
C LYS A 233 59.69 -22.03 -50.11
N GLN A 234 59.04 -23.08 -49.63
CA GLN A 234 59.41 -24.46 -49.98
C GLN A 234 59.28 -24.71 -51.49
N ARG A 235 58.16 -24.28 -52.10
CA ARG A 235 57.93 -24.41 -53.55
C ARG A 235 58.97 -23.65 -54.38
N GLU A 236 59.32 -22.43 -53.94
CA GLU A 236 60.37 -21.62 -54.55
C GLU A 236 61.71 -22.37 -54.54
N ILE A 237 62.13 -22.88 -53.37
CA ILE A 237 63.39 -23.65 -53.23
C ILE A 237 63.37 -24.91 -54.11
N GLN A 238 62.27 -25.67 -54.11
CA GLN A 238 62.13 -26.87 -54.95
C GLN A 238 62.24 -26.54 -56.45
N THR A 239 61.65 -25.43 -56.87
CA THR A 239 61.73 -24.95 -58.26
C THR A 239 63.16 -24.60 -58.65
N GLU A 240 63.89 -23.90 -57.78
CA GLU A 240 65.30 -23.55 -58.03
C GLU A 240 66.21 -24.79 -58.03
N LEU A 241 66.01 -25.74 -57.12
CA LEU A 241 66.74 -27.01 -57.12
C LEU A 241 66.52 -27.80 -58.42
N HIS A 242 65.28 -27.80 -58.94
CA HIS A 242 64.98 -28.44 -60.22
C HIS A 242 65.73 -27.77 -61.38
N LYS A 243 65.73 -26.43 -61.45
CA LYS A 243 66.48 -25.68 -62.46
C LYS A 243 67.98 -25.95 -62.40
N ILE A 244 68.56 -26.00 -61.19
CA ILE A 244 69.98 -26.34 -61.00
C ILE A 244 70.28 -27.71 -61.61
N THR A 245 69.45 -28.71 -61.31
CA THR A 245 69.60 -30.09 -61.82
C THR A 245 69.48 -30.18 -63.35
N GLN A 246 68.79 -29.23 -64.00
CA GLN A 246 68.66 -29.20 -65.47
C GLN A 246 69.85 -28.54 -66.17
N HIS A 247 70.56 -27.63 -65.50
CA HIS A 247 71.60 -26.78 -66.10
C HIS A 247 73.03 -27.15 -65.69
N PHE A 248 73.19 -27.96 -64.64
CA PHE A 248 74.46 -28.53 -64.18
C PHE A 248 74.34 -30.06 -64.16
#